data_AF-A0A0L0LKH7-F1
#
_entry.id   AF-A0A0L0LKH7-F1
#
_cell.length_a   1.000
_cell.length_b   1.000
_cell.length_c   1.000
_cell.angle_alpha   90.00
_cell.angle_beta   90.00
_cell.angle_gamma   90.00
#
_symmetry.space_group_name_H-M   'P 1'
#
loop_
_entity.id
_entity.type
_entity.pdbx_description
1 polymer ?
#
loop_
_entity_poly.entity_id
_entity_poly.type
_entity_poly.pdbx_seq_one_letter_code
_entity_poly.pdbx_strand_id
1 'polypeptide(L)'
;MTMTPTTDLTSLMQVIGDGFPFTQEKYPNGDLSTPEKTLAFAVRHSSAHIAKTGGIIAAQAENYDHGGELDPEALRMATTKMLVNTLNLANALGMTAQDLVSLVPSAMR
;
A
#
# COMPACT_ATOMS: atom_id res chain seq x y z
N MET A 1 21.35 8.45 5.28
CA MET A 1 20.43 8.70 6.41
C MET A 1 19.60 7.45 6.61
N THR A 2 19.84 6.67 7.65
CA THR A 2 18.98 5.54 8.05
C THR A 2 17.84 6.12 8.88
N MET A 3 16.63 6.16 8.31
CA MET A 3 15.44 6.56 9.07
C MET A 3 15.15 5.51 10.14
N THR A 4 15.18 5.91 11.40
CA THR A 4 14.71 5.09 12.52
C THR A 4 13.21 4.90 12.35
N PRO A 5 12.68 3.67 12.27
CA PRO A 5 11.25 3.46 12.15
C PRO A 5 10.59 3.86 13.47
N THR A 6 9.88 4.98 13.46
CA THR A 6 8.93 5.36 14.51
C THR A 6 7.67 4.49 14.39
N THR A 7 7.12 4.09 15.52
CA THR A 7 6.04 3.10 15.63
C THR A 7 4.64 3.67 15.38
N ASP A 8 4.50 4.98 15.15
CA ASP A 8 3.22 5.63 14.93
C ASP A 8 2.83 5.68 13.44
N LEU A 9 1.52 5.73 13.18
CA LEU A 9 0.95 5.68 11.83
C LEU A 9 1.38 6.89 10.98
N THR A 10 1.51 8.09 11.58
CA THR A 10 1.91 9.31 10.87
C THR A 10 3.31 9.13 10.30
N SER A 11 4.25 8.70 11.14
CA SER A 11 5.61 8.42 10.74
C SER A 11 5.70 7.33 9.67
N LEU A 12 4.94 6.25 9.83
CA LEU A 12 4.91 5.16 8.85
C LEU A 12 4.42 5.65 7.48
N MET A 13 3.35 6.45 7.46
CA MET A 13 2.84 7.06 6.23
C MET A 13 3.87 7.99 5.58
N GLN A 14 4.62 8.75 6.38
CA GLN A 14 5.69 9.61 5.89
C GLN A 14 6.82 8.80 5.24
N VAL A 15 7.34 7.77 5.93
CA VAL A 15 8.40 6.90 5.38
C VAL A 15 7.97 6.25 4.07
N ILE A 16 6.71 5.81 3.98
CA ILE A 16 6.16 5.22 2.75
C ILE A 16 6.05 6.26 1.63
N GLY A 17 5.50 7.43 1.93
CA GLY A 17 5.37 8.52 0.95
C GLY A 17 6.71 8.99 0.39
N ASP A 18 7.71 9.13 1.27
CA ASP A 18 9.07 9.53 0.90
C ASP A 18 9.81 8.44 0.11
N GLY A 19 9.56 7.16 0.43
CA GLY A 19 10.17 6.01 -0.27
C GLY A 19 9.56 5.71 -1.64
N PHE A 20 8.27 6.01 -1.83
CA PHE A 20 7.50 5.71 -3.03
C PHE A 20 6.71 6.92 -3.55
N PRO A 21 7.39 8.05 -3.82
CA PRO A 21 6.71 9.27 -4.23
C PRO A 21 6.15 9.13 -5.65
N PHE A 22 4.91 9.58 -5.86
CA PHE A 22 4.29 9.65 -7.19
C PHE A 22 4.80 10.86 -7.95
N THR A 23 6.03 10.77 -8.46
CA THR A 23 6.67 11.81 -9.26
C THR A 23 7.07 11.28 -10.63
N GLN A 24 7.18 12.18 -11.61
CA GLN A 24 7.62 11.85 -12.97
C GLN A 24 9.02 11.21 -12.98
N GLU A 25 9.91 11.61 -12.06
CA GLU A 25 11.25 11.02 -11.90
C GLU A 25 11.19 9.55 -11.49
N LYS A 26 10.33 9.23 -10.51
CA LYS A 26 10.16 7.85 -10.01
C LYS A 26 9.43 6.96 -11.02
N TYR A 27 8.50 7.56 -11.78
CA TYR A 27 7.64 6.87 -12.73
C TYR A 27 7.75 7.51 -14.13
N PRO A 28 8.88 7.34 -14.83
CA PRO A 28 9.16 8.04 -16.09
C PRO A 28 8.21 7.67 -17.22
N ASN A 29 7.57 6.50 -17.15
CA ASN A 29 6.62 6.01 -18.14
C ASN A 29 5.16 6.38 -17.82
N GLY A 30 4.89 7.03 -16.69
CA GLY A 30 3.59 7.59 -16.37
C GLY A 30 3.44 9.00 -16.96
N ASP A 31 2.20 9.47 -17.09
CA ASP A 31 1.92 10.90 -17.28
C ASP A 31 1.52 11.48 -15.92
N LEU A 32 2.44 12.19 -15.27
CA LEU A 32 2.24 12.83 -13.95
C LEU A 32 2.32 14.36 -14.08
N SER A 33 1.97 14.89 -15.26
CA SER A 33 2.10 16.32 -15.59
C SER A 33 1.13 17.25 -14.85
N THR A 34 0.08 16.71 -14.22
CA THR A 34 -0.95 17.48 -13.49
C THR A 34 -1.35 16.72 -12.23
N PRO A 35 -1.86 17.40 -11.18
CA PRO A 35 -2.34 16.74 -9.96
C PRO A 35 -3.37 15.64 -10.23
N GLU A 36 -4.30 15.87 -11.15
CA GLU A 36 -5.37 14.92 -11.50
C GLU A 36 -4.80 13.64 -12.14
N LYS A 37 -3.82 13.80 -13.05
CA LYS A 37 -3.15 12.66 -13.68
C LYS A 37 -2.27 11.90 -12.70
N THR A 38 -1.58 12.61 -11.80
CA THR A 38 -0.80 11.99 -10.72
C THR A 38 -1.70 11.17 -9.81
N LEU A 39 -2.86 11.71 -9.42
CA LEU A 39 -3.85 10.98 -8.62
C LEU A 39 -4.39 9.75 -9.37
N ALA A 40 -4.79 9.91 -10.62
CA ALA A 40 -5.27 8.78 -11.44
C ALA A 40 -4.20 7.68 -11.60
N PHE A 41 -2.95 8.07 -11.78
CA PHE A 41 -1.82 7.15 -11.81
C PHE A 41 -1.66 6.42 -10.47
N ALA A 42 -1.65 7.16 -9.35
CA ALA A 42 -1.49 6.60 -8.02
C ALA A 42 -2.59 5.59 -7.69
N VAL A 43 -3.86 5.93 -7.97
CA VAL A 43 -5.00 5.02 -7.78
C VAL A 43 -4.81 3.73 -8.56
N ARG A 44 -4.51 3.81 -9.86
CA ARG A 44 -4.32 2.63 -10.70
C ARG A 44 -3.12 1.80 -10.26
N HIS A 45 -1.99 2.45 -9.97
CA HIS A 45 -0.74 1.80 -9.60
C HIS A 45 -0.88 1.06 -8.26
N SER A 46 -1.35 1.75 -7.22
CA SER A 46 -1.57 1.14 -5.91
C SER A 46 -2.61 0.03 -5.97
N SER A 47 -3.71 0.21 -6.70
CA SER A 47 -4.74 -0.83 -6.86
C SER A 47 -4.19 -2.10 -7.52
N ALA A 48 -3.37 -1.96 -8.57
CA ALA A 48 -2.73 -3.10 -9.23
C ALA A 48 -1.79 -3.86 -8.28
N HIS A 49 -1.02 -3.14 -7.45
CA HIS A 49 -0.16 -3.75 -6.45
C HIS A 49 -0.94 -4.42 -5.31
N ILE A 50 -2.01 -3.79 -4.83
CA ILE A 50 -2.93 -4.38 -3.84
C ILE A 50 -3.53 -5.68 -4.37
N ALA A 51 -4.04 -5.69 -5.60
CA ALA A 51 -4.59 -6.88 -6.24
C ALA A 51 -3.53 -8.00 -6.38
N LYS A 52 -2.32 -7.65 -6.81
CA LYS A 52 -1.21 -8.60 -6.89
C LYS A 52 -0.88 -9.22 -5.53
N THR A 53 -0.83 -8.41 -4.46
CA THR A 53 -0.56 -8.91 -3.11
C THR A 53 -1.71 -9.73 -2.55
N GLY A 54 -2.96 -9.35 -2.82
CA GLY A 54 -4.15 -10.12 -2.45
C GLY A 54 -4.15 -11.49 -3.12
N GLY A 55 -3.75 -11.56 -4.39
CA GLY A 55 -3.60 -12.83 -5.12
C GLY A 55 -2.57 -13.77 -4.49
N ILE A 56 -1.45 -13.25 -3.94
CA ILE A 56 -0.47 -14.07 -3.22
C ILE A 56 -1.07 -14.66 -1.95
N ILE A 57 -1.81 -13.86 -1.19
CA ILE A 57 -2.49 -14.33 0.04
C ILE A 57 -3.54 -15.38 -0.31
N ALA A 58 -4.34 -15.14 -1.35
CA ALA A 58 -5.34 -16.08 -1.83
C ALA A 58 -4.72 -17.41 -2.29
N ALA A 59 -3.62 -17.37 -3.03
CA ALA A 59 -2.92 -18.57 -3.47
C ALA A 59 -2.36 -19.40 -2.30
N GLN A 60 -1.92 -18.75 -1.22
CA GLN A 60 -1.50 -19.45 0.00
C GLN A 60 -2.68 -20.12 0.71
N ALA A 61 -3.83 -19.45 0.79
CA ALA A 61 -5.05 -20.02 1.34
C ALA A 61 -5.53 -21.23 0.51
N GLU A 62 -5.58 -21.09 -0.82
CA GLU A 62 -5.94 -22.17 -1.74
C GLU A 62 -4.99 -23.37 -1.62
N ASN A 63 -3.68 -23.12 -1.54
CA ASN A 63 -2.70 -24.18 -1.34
C ASN A 63 -2.96 -24.98 -0.07
N TYR A 64 -3.29 -24.30 1.03
CA TYR A 64 -3.62 -24.95 2.30
C TYR A 64 -4.94 -25.74 2.23
N ASP A 65 -5.97 -25.18 1.61
CA ASP A 65 -7.27 -25.85 1.42
C ASP A 65 -7.15 -27.13 0.57
N HIS A 66 -6.12 -27.22 -0.29
CA HIS A 66 -5.81 -28.40 -1.11
C HIS A 66 -4.74 -29.32 -0.48
N GLY A 67 -4.45 -29.17 0.82
CA GLY A 67 -3.57 -30.07 1.58
C GLY A 67 -2.08 -29.73 1.52
N GLY A 68 -1.72 -28.57 0.97
CA GLY A 68 -0.39 -28.00 1.09
C GLY A 68 -0.14 -27.31 2.43
N GLU A 69 1.05 -26.74 2.60
CA GLU A 69 1.42 -25.95 3.79
C GLU A 69 1.32 -24.45 3.50
N LEU A 70 1.02 -23.65 4.53
CA LEU A 70 1.13 -22.20 4.45
C LEU A 70 2.61 -21.80 4.51
N ASP A 71 3.02 -20.85 3.70
CA ASP A 71 4.28 -20.13 3.84
C ASP A 71 4.07 -18.85 4.68
N PRO A 72 4.43 -18.84 5.97
CA PRO A 72 4.21 -17.69 6.84
C PRO A 72 5.07 -16.48 6.45
N GLU A 73 6.23 -16.69 5.84
CA GLU A 73 7.10 -15.61 5.40
C GLU A 73 6.50 -14.91 4.18
N ALA A 74 6.03 -15.67 3.19
CA ALA A 74 5.32 -15.13 2.04
C ALA A 74 4.07 -14.33 2.47
N LEU A 75 3.29 -14.86 3.42
CA LEU A 75 2.10 -14.19 3.97
C LEU A 75 2.45 -12.89 4.70
N ARG A 76 3.47 -12.88 5.56
CA ARG A 76 3.94 -11.67 6.26
C ARG A 76 4.38 -10.61 5.26
N MET A 77 5.16 -11.01 4.26
CA MET A 77 5.65 -10.08 3.23
C MET A 77 4.51 -9.55 2.35
N ALA A 78 3.58 -10.40 1.92
CA ALA A 78 2.42 -9.99 1.13
C ALA A 78 1.52 -9.03 1.91
N THR A 79 1.25 -9.32 3.18
CA THR A 79 0.47 -8.45 4.08
C THR A 79 1.15 -7.10 4.28
N THR A 80 2.48 -7.09 4.50
CA THR A 80 3.24 -5.85 4.68
C THR A 80 3.25 -5.02 3.40
N LYS A 81 3.42 -5.64 2.23
CA LYS A 81 3.32 -4.95 0.93
C LYS A 81 1.93 -4.39 0.69
N MET A 82 0.88 -5.11 1.07
CA MET A 82 -0.49 -4.62 0.96
C MET A 82 -0.69 -3.38 1.84
N LEU A 83 -0.22 -3.39 3.09
CA LEU A 83 -0.22 -2.21 3.98
C LEU A 83 0.52 -1.03 3.34
N VAL A 84 1.72 -1.25 2.79
CA VAL A 84 2.52 -0.19 2.13
C VAL A 84 1.75 0.44 0.98
N ASN A 85 1.16 -0.35 0.10
CA ASN A 85 0.41 0.18 -1.04
C ASN A 85 -0.89 0.88 -0.63
N THR A 86 -1.58 0.39 0.40
CA THR A 86 -2.77 1.05 0.96
C THR A 86 -2.42 2.39 1.58
N LEU A 87 -1.36 2.49 2.38
CA LEU A 87 -0.94 3.76 2.98
C LEU A 87 -0.38 4.75 1.95
N ASN A 88 0.33 4.28 0.93
CA ASN A 88 0.78 5.17 -0.15
C ASN A 88 -0.40 5.70 -0.98
N LEU A 89 -1.44 4.88 -1.19
CA LEU A 89 -2.69 5.33 -1.81
C LEU A 89 -3.42 6.36 -0.93
N ALA A 90 -3.49 6.14 0.38
CA ALA A 90 -4.07 7.09 1.32
C ALA A 90 -3.34 8.46 1.25
N ASN A 91 -2.00 8.46 1.21
CA ASN A 91 -1.21 9.67 0.99
C ASN A 91 -1.58 10.38 -0.32
N ALA A 92 -1.69 9.62 -1.43
CA ALA A 92 -2.07 10.20 -2.72
C ALA A 92 -3.49 10.79 -2.73
N LEU A 93 -4.40 10.24 -1.92
CA LEU A 93 -5.75 10.74 -1.70
C LEU A 93 -5.79 11.95 -0.75
N GLY A 94 -4.63 12.42 -0.26
CA GLY A 94 -4.54 13.55 0.67
C GLY A 94 -4.98 13.20 2.10
N MET A 95 -5.04 11.91 2.45
CA MET A 95 -5.44 11.48 3.78
C MET A 95 -4.29 11.60 4.76
N THR A 96 -4.60 12.08 5.96
CA THR A 96 -3.72 12.03 7.13
C THR A 96 -3.93 10.74 7.92
N ALA A 97 -3.03 10.45 8.86
CA ALA A 97 -3.23 9.36 9.82
C ALA A 97 -4.52 9.54 10.64
N GLN A 98 -4.90 10.78 10.97
CA GLN A 98 -6.13 11.08 11.70
C GLN A 98 -7.37 10.76 10.86
N ASP A 99 -7.34 11.04 9.56
CA ASP A 99 -8.45 10.72 8.65
C ASP A 99 -8.67 9.21 8.60
N LEU A 100 -7.60 8.42 8.45
CA LEU A 100 -7.68 6.96 8.46
C LEU A 100 -8.29 6.44 9.77
N VAL A 101 -7.77 6.88 10.92
CA VAL A 101 -8.28 6.47 12.24
C VAL A 101 -9.75 6.83 12.41
N SER A 102 -10.17 8.01 11.93
CA SER A 102 -11.56 8.45 12.04
C SER A 102 -12.52 7.64 11.17
N LEU A 103 -12.05 7.10 10.05
CA LEU A 103 -12.85 6.32 9.10
C LEU A 103 -12.95 4.84 9.46
N VAL A 104 -12.02 4.29 10.25
CA VAL A 104 -12.01 2.86 10.66
C VAL A 104 -13.37 2.41 11.24
N PRO A 105 -14.00 3.11 12.21
CA PRO A 105 -15.31 2.70 12.74
C PRO A 105 -16.43 2.69 11.70
N SER A 106 -16.29 3.45 10.61
CA SER A 106 -17.26 3.47 9.51
C SER A 106 -16.97 2.36 8.48
N ALA A 107 -15.70 2.01 8.27
CA ALA A 107 -15.27 0.96 7.34
C ALA A 107 -15.47 -0.47 7.89
N MET A 108 -15.61 -0.63 9.21
CA MET A 108 -15.86 -1.93 9.86
C MET A 108 -17.35 -2.31 9.96
N ARG A 109 -18.25 -1.41 9.53
CA ARG A 109 -19.70 -1.65 9.50
C ARG A 109 -20.11 -2.23 8.16
#